data_AF-A0A1B7N626-F1
#
_entry.id   AF-A0A1B7N626-F1
#
_cell.length_a   1.000
_cell.length_b   1.000
_cell.length_c   1.000
_cell.angle_alpha   90.00
_cell.angle_beta   90.00
_cell.angle_gamma   90.00
#
_symmetry.space_group_name_H-M   'P 1'
#
loop_
_entity.id
_entity.type
_entity.pdbx_description
1 polymer ?
#
loop_
_entity_poly.entity_id
_entity_poly.type
_entity_poly.pdbx_seq_one_letter_code
_entity_poly.pdbx_strand_id
1 'polypeptide(L)'
;MSSSDVCHTYAQTGECRYGSRCKYAHVEGVDLKDSNNGTKRSQTSTQTPLDEFFAKYPEFDYNSSASASMEFYRMCKKFCWDREDDERQCAHNDFKDALVQQFNHIYGTNADDLASWRILCQIVHVSPVPDTLKSCREAVKKTHVNIVDLIDTKMTGEPVTVFVSELKLSEYTKQTGKFFPRDNAYAGGLLSYLLRRILSPRQEVASRKKTQSRRTKRH
;
A
#
# COMPACT_ATOMS: atom_id res chain seq x y z
N MET A 1 -40.84 -12.71 9.46
CA MET A 1 -39.90 -11.85 8.74
C MET A 1 -39.56 -10.67 9.63
N SER A 2 -38.34 -10.60 10.15
CA SER A 2 -37.84 -9.46 10.92
C SER A 2 -36.32 -9.44 10.74
N SER A 3 -35.80 -8.53 9.91
CA SER A 3 -34.35 -8.29 9.78
C SER A 3 -33.99 -7.19 10.76
N SER A 4 -33.47 -7.57 11.92
CA SER A 4 -33.13 -6.66 13.02
C SER A 4 -31.66 -6.24 12.96
N ASP A 5 -31.22 -5.76 11.80
CA ASP A 5 -29.83 -5.32 11.61
C ASP A 5 -29.67 -3.85 12.05
N VAL A 6 -28.59 -3.56 12.76
CA VAL A 6 -28.29 -2.25 13.38
C VAL A 6 -27.58 -1.32 12.40
N CYS A 7 -27.89 -0.02 12.44
CA CYS A 7 -27.23 0.98 11.62
C CYS A 7 -25.84 1.30 12.19
N HIS A 8 -24.79 0.73 11.60
CA HIS A 8 -23.42 0.94 12.06
C HIS A 8 -22.95 2.39 11.99
N THR A 9 -23.40 3.17 11.00
CA THR A 9 -23.10 4.59 10.92
C THR A 9 -23.67 5.33 12.13
N TYR A 10 -24.96 5.14 12.42
CA TYR A 10 -25.58 5.75 13.60
C TYR A 10 -24.96 5.27 14.91
N ALA A 11 -24.66 3.97 15.03
CA ALA A 11 -24.06 3.40 16.23
C ALA A 11 -22.63 3.91 16.51
N GLN A 12 -21.88 4.29 15.46
CA GLN A 12 -20.51 4.82 15.60
C GLN A 12 -20.46 6.34 15.74
N THR A 13 -21.31 7.08 15.04
CA THR A 13 -21.20 8.55 14.94
C THR A 13 -22.35 9.29 15.62
N GLY A 14 -23.44 8.60 15.98
CA GLY A 14 -24.68 9.23 16.43
C GLY A 14 -25.48 9.92 15.32
N GLU A 15 -24.98 9.93 14.08
CA GLU A 15 -25.59 10.63 12.95
C GLU A 15 -25.73 9.69 11.74
N CYS A 16 -26.93 9.67 11.15
CA CYS A 16 -27.21 8.85 9.96
C CYS A 16 -27.86 9.71 8.89
N ARG A 17 -27.27 9.70 7.68
CA ARG A 17 -27.76 10.48 6.52
C ARG A 17 -29.19 10.14 6.08
N TYR A 18 -29.69 8.96 6.48
CA TYR A 18 -31.04 8.49 6.19
C TYR A 18 -32.06 8.87 7.28
N GLY A 19 -31.59 9.45 8.38
CA GLY A 19 -32.41 9.84 9.53
C GLY A 19 -33.30 8.70 10.03
N SER A 20 -34.52 9.03 10.44
CA SER A 20 -35.53 8.06 10.91
C SER A 20 -36.08 7.13 9.82
N ARG A 21 -35.68 7.31 8.55
CA ARG A 21 -36.08 6.45 7.42
C ARG A 21 -35.04 5.37 7.12
N CYS A 22 -33.99 5.28 7.94
CA CYS A 22 -32.99 4.22 7.81
C CYS A 22 -33.67 2.85 7.95
N LYS A 23 -33.35 1.93 7.03
CA LYS A 23 -33.87 0.55 7.06
C LYS A 23 -33.29 -0.31 8.20
N TYR A 24 -32.35 0.24 8.97
CA TYR A 24 -31.60 -0.42 10.02
C TYR A 24 -31.87 0.24 11.38
N ALA A 25 -31.80 -0.53 12.46
CA ALA A 25 -32.10 -0.04 13.81
C ALA A 25 -31.05 0.96 14.30
N HIS A 26 -31.49 2.13 14.77
CA HIS A 26 -30.66 3.14 15.43
C HIS A 26 -30.72 2.89 16.94
N VAL A 27 -29.62 2.41 17.53
CA VAL A 27 -29.52 2.20 18.98
C VAL A 27 -28.59 3.26 19.57
N GLU A 28 -29.10 4.06 20.50
CA GLU A 28 -28.31 5.06 21.23
C GLU A 28 -27.60 4.39 22.43
N GLY A 29 -26.32 4.69 22.62
CA GLY A 29 -25.48 4.05 23.64
C GLY A 29 -25.63 4.69 25.02
N VAL A 30 -26.13 3.91 25.98
CA VAL A 30 -25.98 4.04 27.45
C VAL A 30 -26.15 2.63 28.04
N ASP A 31 -25.40 2.08 29.00
CA ASP A 31 -24.27 2.49 29.84
C ASP A 31 -23.44 1.22 30.16
N LEU A 32 -22.13 1.39 30.36
CA LEU A 32 -21.21 0.35 30.81
C LEU A 32 -21.56 -0.12 32.23
N LYS A 33 -21.80 -1.44 32.42
CA LYS A 33 -21.57 -2.13 33.69
C LYS A 33 -20.85 -3.46 33.49
N ASP A 34 -19.74 -3.57 34.20
CA ASP A 34 -18.76 -4.66 34.23
C ASP A 34 -19.33 -6.02 34.67
N SER A 35 -18.75 -7.11 34.15
CA SER A 35 -18.17 -8.22 34.97
C SER A 35 -17.62 -9.38 34.12
N ASN A 36 -16.29 -9.43 34.06
CA ASN A 36 -15.38 -10.57 34.28
C ASN A 36 -15.50 -11.96 33.56
N ASN A 37 -14.37 -12.29 32.92
CA ASN A 37 -13.59 -13.55 32.92
C ASN A 37 -13.87 -14.63 31.86
N GLY A 38 -12.81 -14.96 31.08
CA GLY A 38 -12.79 -16.15 30.21
C GLY A 38 -11.77 -16.16 29.06
N THR A 39 -10.47 -16.10 29.36
CA THR A 39 -9.35 -16.71 28.59
C THR A 39 -9.44 -16.84 27.05
N LYS A 40 -8.79 -15.95 26.28
CA LYS A 40 -7.96 -16.32 25.11
C LYS A 40 -6.82 -15.32 24.90
N ARG A 41 -5.67 -15.88 24.54
CA ARG A 41 -4.35 -15.25 24.40
C ARG A 41 -4.35 -14.05 23.46
N SER A 42 -3.78 -12.94 23.96
CA SER A 42 -2.79 -12.07 23.31
C SER A 42 -2.81 -11.96 21.79
N GLN A 43 -3.28 -10.82 21.27
CA GLN A 43 -2.50 -10.01 20.33
C GLN A 43 -2.81 -8.53 20.61
N THR A 44 -1.82 -7.80 21.08
CA THR A 44 -1.81 -6.34 21.06
C THR A 44 -1.74 -5.91 19.59
N SER A 45 -2.89 -5.63 18.97
CA SER A 45 -2.95 -5.10 17.62
C SER A 45 -2.50 -3.64 17.64
N THR A 46 -1.28 -3.36 17.19
CA THR A 46 -1.07 -2.09 16.48
C THR A 46 -1.90 -2.19 15.21
N GLN A 47 -3.13 -1.68 15.27
CA GLN A 47 -4.05 -1.64 14.14
C GLN A 47 -3.40 -0.82 13.04
N THR A 48 -2.91 -1.47 11.97
CA THR A 48 -2.34 -0.77 10.83
C THR A 48 -3.45 -0.35 9.86
N PRO A 49 -3.22 0.65 8.97
CA PRO A 49 -4.23 1.04 7.99
C PRO A 49 -4.77 -0.12 7.13
N LEU A 50 -3.95 -1.12 6.81
CA LEU A 50 -4.43 -2.32 6.11
C LEU A 50 -5.27 -3.22 7.02
N ASP A 51 -4.91 -3.40 8.29
CA ASP A 51 -5.71 -4.16 9.25
C ASP A 51 -7.10 -3.52 9.42
N GLU A 52 -7.17 -2.19 9.51
CA GLU A 52 -8.44 -1.45 9.59
C GLU A 52 -9.30 -1.64 8.34
N PHE A 53 -8.68 -1.62 7.15
CA PHE A 53 -9.39 -1.85 5.90
C PHE A 53 -10.01 -3.26 5.85
N PHE A 54 -9.21 -4.30 6.08
CA PHE A 54 -9.70 -5.67 5.99
C PHE A 54 -10.68 -6.03 7.13
N ALA A 55 -10.59 -5.38 8.29
CA ALA A 55 -11.55 -5.55 9.38
C ALA A 55 -13.00 -5.13 9.02
N LYS A 56 -13.20 -4.32 7.97
CA LYS A 56 -14.53 -3.99 7.43
C LYS A 56 -15.25 -5.20 6.83
N TYR A 57 -14.54 -6.30 6.58
CA TYR A 57 -15.05 -7.51 5.94
C TYR A 57 -14.87 -8.71 6.87
N PRO A 58 -15.68 -8.84 7.95
CA PRO A 58 -15.48 -9.88 8.98
C PRO A 58 -15.63 -11.32 8.46
N GLU A 59 -16.31 -11.50 7.32
CA GLU A 59 -16.42 -12.81 6.66
C GLU A 59 -15.14 -13.19 5.88
N PHE A 60 -14.23 -12.25 5.63
CA PHE A 60 -12.95 -12.50 4.96
C PHE A 60 -11.84 -12.83 5.97
N ASP A 61 -11.17 -13.94 5.74
CA ASP A 61 -10.13 -14.52 6.59
C ASP A 61 -8.75 -13.89 6.32
N TYR A 62 -8.64 -12.56 6.47
CA TYR A 62 -7.44 -11.80 6.14
C TYR A 62 -6.15 -12.37 6.76
N ASN A 63 -5.13 -12.57 5.92
CA ASN A 63 -3.78 -12.94 6.34
C ASN A 63 -2.84 -11.74 6.23
N SER A 64 -2.52 -11.12 7.36
CA SER A 64 -1.63 -9.94 7.42
C SER A 64 -0.18 -10.23 7.07
N SER A 65 0.24 -11.48 7.02
CA SER A 65 1.59 -11.88 6.57
C SER A 65 1.66 -12.16 5.07
N ALA A 66 0.57 -12.00 4.32
CA ALA A 66 0.53 -12.12 2.86
C ALA A 66 0.61 -10.74 2.17
N SER A 67 0.86 -10.75 0.85
CA SER A 67 0.89 -9.52 0.06
C SER A 67 -0.46 -8.81 0.07
N ALA A 68 -0.47 -7.50 0.37
CA ALA A 68 -1.70 -6.73 0.50
C ALA A 68 -2.57 -6.79 -0.77
N SER A 69 -1.96 -6.68 -1.95
CA SER A 69 -2.68 -6.78 -3.23
C SER A 69 -3.26 -8.18 -3.47
N MET A 70 -2.56 -9.23 -3.06
CA MET A 70 -3.06 -10.61 -3.21
C MET A 70 -4.26 -10.85 -2.29
N GLU A 71 -4.21 -10.34 -1.06
CA GLU A 71 -5.34 -10.43 -0.12
C GLU A 71 -6.56 -9.67 -0.63
N PHE A 72 -6.37 -8.48 -1.21
CA PHE A 72 -7.47 -7.75 -1.86
C PHE A 72 -8.11 -8.57 -3.00
N TYR A 73 -7.31 -9.18 -3.87
CA TYR A 73 -7.86 -10.02 -4.95
C TYR A 73 -8.54 -11.30 -4.43
N ARG A 74 -8.01 -11.90 -3.36
CA ARG A 74 -8.63 -13.06 -2.71
C ARG A 74 -9.98 -12.68 -2.10
N MET A 75 -10.07 -11.49 -1.52
CA MET A 75 -11.31 -10.92 -1.00
C MET A 75 -12.34 -10.70 -2.10
N CYS A 76 -11.97 -10.04 -3.21
CA CYS A 76 -12.88 -9.88 -4.36
C CYS A 76 -13.39 -11.22 -4.88
N LYS A 77 -12.53 -12.25 -4.95
CA LYS A 77 -12.93 -13.60 -5.35
C LYS A 77 -13.90 -14.24 -4.36
N LYS A 78 -13.69 -14.05 -3.06
CA LYS A 78 -14.56 -14.62 -2.00
C LYS A 78 -15.98 -14.06 -2.07
N PHE A 79 -16.11 -12.76 -2.31
CA PHE A 79 -17.41 -12.09 -2.44
C PHE A 79 -17.99 -12.13 -3.86
N CYS A 80 -17.35 -12.85 -4.79
CA CYS A 80 -17.77 -12.97 -6.19
C CYS A 80 -17.93 -11.61 -6.90
N TRP A 81 -17.08 -10.63 -6.56
CA TRP A 81 -17.12 -9.31 -7.15
C TRP A 81 -16.46 -9.25 -8.53
N ASP A 82 -17.28 -9.02 -9.54
CA ASP A 82 -16.83 -8.80 -10.92
C ASP A 82 -16.22 -7.39 -11.10
N ARG A 83 -15.70 -7.07 -12.30
CA ARG A 83 -14.95 -5.81 -12.52
C ARG A 83 -15.80 -4.56 -12.48
N GLU A 84 -17.06 -4.68 -12.88
CA GLU A 84 -18.02 -3.57 -12.97
C GLU A 84 -18.91 -3.47 -11.72
N ASP A 85 -18.57 -4.23 -10.69
CA ASP A 85 -19.29 -4.24 -9.42
C ASP A 85 -18.98 -2.95 -8.62
N ASP A 86 -20.03 -2.24 -8.22
CA ASP A 86 -19.91 -0.95 -7.54
C ASP A 86 -19.28 -1.12 -6.15
N GLU A 87 -19.65 -2.18 -5.42
CA GLU A 87 -19.08 -2.52 -4.11
C GLU A 87 -17.58 -2.80 -4.23
N ARG A 88 -17.16 -3.52 -5.27
CA ARG A 88 -15.73 -3.71 -5.56
C ARG A 88 -15.02 -2.40 -5.82
N GLN A 89 -15.63 -1.51 -6.60
CA GLN A 89 -15.01 -0.24 -6.95
C GLN A 89 -14.86 0.66 -5.72
N CYS A 90 -15.85 0.68 -4.83
CA CYS A 90 -15.76 1.31 -3.51
C CYS A 90 -14.65 0.67 -2.66
N ALA A 91 -14.66 -0.66 -2.49
CA ALA A 91 -13.65 -1.39 -1.72
C ALA A 91 -12.23 -1.15 -2.25
N HIS A 92 -12.07 -1.07 -3.57
CA HIS A 92 -10.78 -0.82 -4.21
C HIS A 92 -10.26 0.60 -3.95
N ASN A 93 -11.14 1.59 -3.86
CA ASN A 93 -10.74 2.96 -3.51
C ASN A 93 -10.29 3.03 -2.05
N ASP A 94 -11.07 2.44 -1.13
CA ASP A 94 -10.69 2.32 0.29
C ASP A 94 -9.36 1.56 0.45
N PHE A 95 -9.16 0.49 -0.31
CA PHE A 95 -7.90 -0.27 -0.30
C PHE A 95 -6.71 0.55 -0.77
N LYS A 96 -6.89 1.38 -1.82
CA LYS A 96 -5.83 2.30 -2.29
C LYS A 96 -5.46 3.30 -1.21
N ASP A 97 -6.44 3.87 -0.50
CA ASP A 97 -6.19 4.78 0.60
C ASP A 97 -5.43 4.08 1.73
N ALA A 98 -5.81 2.84 2.06
CA ALA A 98 -5.12 2.02 3.05
C ALA A 98 -3.66 1.72 2.65
N LEU A 99 -3.38 1.43 1.38
CA LEU A 99 -2.01 1.22 0.89
C LEU A 99 -1.13 2.48 1.09
N VAL A 100 -1.66 3.66 0.76
CA VAL A 100 -0.90 4.91 0.91
C VAL A 100 -0.66 5.24 2.39
N GLN A 101 -1.69 5.07 3.21
CA GLN A 101 -1.58 5.26 4.66
C GLN A 101 -0.63 4.24 5.29
N GLN A 102 -0.61 2.99 4.83
CA GLN A 102 0.32 1.97 5.30
C GLN A 102 1.76 2.35 4.98
N PHE A 103 2.03 2.84 3.76
CA PHE A 103 3.35 3.35 3.41
C PHE A 103 3.78 4.48 4.34
N ASN A 104 2.89 5.45 4.56
CA ASN A 104 3.13 6.59 5.43
C ASN A 104 3.34 6.17 6.90
N HIS A 105 2.65 5.13 7.35
CA HIS A 105 2.82 4.56 8.69
C HIS A 105 4.19 3.89 8.86
N ILE A 106 4.69 3.20 7.83
CA ILE A 106 5.99 2.49 7.88
C ILE A 106 7.17 3.45 7.72
N TYR A 107 7.09 4.39 6.77
CA TYR A 107 8.24 5.20 6.33
C TYR A 107 8.14 6.67 6.71
N GLY A 108 7.00 7.11 7.25
CA GLY A 108 6.74 8.51 7.55
C GLY A 108 6.32 9.34 6.32
N THR A 109 5.84 10.55 6.61
CA THR A 109 5.35 11.51 5.61
C THR A 109 6.30 12.69 5.37
N ASN A 110 7.25 12.93 6.28
CA ASN A 110 8.10 14.12 6.26
C ASN A 110 9.28 13.98 5.30
N ALA A 111 9.22 14.62 4.13
CA ALA A 111 10.32 14.60 3.16
C ALA A 111 11.62 15.23 3.66
N ASP A 112 11.62 16.00 4.74
CA ASP A 112 12.83 16.58 5.34
C ASP A 112 13.44 15.73 6.46
N ASP A 113 12.87 14.55 6.76
CA ASP A 113 13.44 13.63 7.74
C ASP A 113 14.53 12.72 7.15
N LEU A 114 15.78 13.03 7.48
CA LEU A 114 16.94 12.27 7.03
C LEU A 114 16.92 10.81 7.50
N ALA A 115 16.37 10.52 8.68
CA ALA A 115 16.32 9.14 9.20
C ALA A 115 15.43 8.26 8.31
N SER A 116 14.24 8.75 7.97
CA SER A 116 13.31 8.07 7.06
C SER A 116 13.93 7.83 5.67
N TRP A 117 14.68 8.79 5.13
CA TRP A 117 15.41 8.61 3.87
C TRP A 117 16.52 7.56 3.93
N ARG A 118 17.25 7.48 5.06
CA ARG A 118 18.31 6.47 5.24
C ARG A 118 17.72 5.07 5.35
N ILE A 119 16.58 4.92 6.03
CA ILE A 119 15.83 3.67 6.10
C ILE A 119 15.39 3.23 4.70
N LEU A 120 14.81 4.14 3.90
CA LEU A 120 14.45 3.84 2.51
C LEU A 120 15.66 3.45 1.67
N CYS A 121 16.79 4.17 1.78
CA CYS A 121 18.02 3.83 1.08
C CYS A 121 18.50 2.41 1.41
N GLN A 122 18.46 2.00 2.68
CA GLN A 122 18.84 0.66 3.10
C GLN A 122 17.93 -0.41 2.50
N ILE A 123 16.61 -0.19 2.56
CA ILE A 123 15.63 -1.16 2.07
C ILE A 123 15.73 -1.33 0.55
N VAL A 124 15.95 -0.25 -0.19
CA VAL A 124 16.13 -0.29 -1.66
C VAL A 124 17.59 -0.54 -2.08
N HIS A 125 18.41 -1.09 -1.18
CA HIS A 125 19.78 -1.54 -1.43
C HIS A 125 20.73 -0.47 -1.99
N VAL A 126 20.55 0.80 -1.60
CA VAL A 126 21.50 1.88 -1.90
C VAL A 126 22.73 1.73 -1.02
N SER A 127 23.89 1.54 -1.65
CA SER A 127 25.18 1.41 -0.97
C SER A 127 26.26 2.27 -1.64
N PRO A 128 27.06 3.04 -0.88
CA PRO A 128 26.90 3.31 0.55
C PRO A 128 25.64 4.16 0.81
N VAL A 129 25.04 4.02 2.00
CA VAL A 129 23.89 4.83 2.40
C VAL A 129 24.34 6.29 2.54
N PRO A 130 23.78 7.24 1.78
CA PRO A 130 24.21 8.63 1.86
C PRO A 130 23.92 9.26 3.22
N ASP A 131 24.66 10.32 3.53
CA ASP A 131 24.62 11.05 4.80
C ASP A 131 23.86 12.39 4.72
N THR A 132 23.43 12.80 3.52
CA THR A 132 22.66 14.02 3.31
C THR A 132 21.29 13.74 2.67
N LEU A 133 20.31 14.59 3.00
CA LEU A 133 18.96 14.53 2.44
C LEU A 133 18.96 14.56 0.91
N LYS A 134 19.74 15.48 0.34
CA LYS A 134 19.85 15.65 -1.11
C LYS A 134 20.34 14.37 -1.78
N SER A 135 21.43 13.78 -1.27
CA SER A 135 21.99 12.56 -1.85
C SER A 135 21.07 11.35 -1.68
N CYS A 136 20.38 11.21 -0.54
CA CYS A 136 19.40 10.14 -0.35
C CYS A 136 18.22 10.26 -1.34
N ARG A 137 17.64 11.46 -1.46
CA ARG A 137 16.54 11.73 -2.40
C ARG A 137 16.92 11.37 -3.83
N GLU A 138 18.12 11.76 -4.27
CA GLU A 138 18.61 11.47 -5.62
C GLU A 138 18.94 9.99 -5.81
N ALA A 139 19.42 9.29 -4.79
CA ALA A 139 19.65 7.85 -4.87
C ALA A 139 18.33 7.08 -5.01
N VAL A 140 17.33 7.37 -4.16
CA VAL A 140 16.01 6.72 -4.20
C VAL A 140 15.26 7.04 -5.50
N LYS A 141 15.39 8.25 -6.05
CA LYS A 141 14.83 8.59 -7.38
C LYS A 141 15.38 7.75 -8.53
N LYS A 142 16.60 7.21 -8.38
CA LYS A 142 17.25 6.38 -9.40
C LYS A 142 16.91 4.89 -9.28
N THR A 143 16.30 4.46 -8.17
CA THR A 143 15.85 3.08 -8.03
C THR A 143 14.49 2.89 -8.70
N HIS A 144 14.21 1.65 -9.09
CA HIS A 144 12.93 1.23 -9.62
C HIS A 144 12.44 0.08 -8.75
N VAL A 145 11.44 0.35 -7.90
CA VAL A 145 10.89 -0.62 -6.95
C VAL A 145 9.37 -0.55 -7.03
N ASN A 146 8.70 -1.68 -6.78
CA ASN A 146 7.24 -1.69 -6.63
C ASN A 146 6.91 -1.26 -5.18
N ILE A 147 6.03 -0.27 -5.03
CA ILE A 147 5.72 0.32 -3.72
C ILE A 147 4.87 -0.62 -2.86
N VAL A 148 4.04 -1.48 -3.47
CA VAL A 148 3.35 -2.54 -2.72
C VAL A 148 4.38 -3.51 -2.13
N ASP A 149 5.42 -3.88 -2.88
CA ASP A 149 6.49 -4.74 -2.34
C ASP A 149 7.27 -4.07 -1.19
N LEU A 150 7.43 -2.74 -1.20
CA LEU A 150 8.04 -2.02 -0.07
C LEU A 150 7.18 -2.09 1.20
N ILE A 151 5.86 -2.09 1.05
CA ILE A 151 4.93 -2.30 2.16
C ILE A 151 5.01 -3.76 2.61
N ASP A 152 4.89 -4.69 1.67
CA ASP A 152 4.87 -6.12 1.91
C ASP A 152 6.17 -6.60 2.60
N THR A 153 7.34 -6.02 2.29
CA THR A 153 8.64 -6.35 2.91
C THR A 153 8.57 -6.36 4.45
N LYS A 154 7.83 -5.43 5.05
CA LYS A 154 7.70 -5.37 6.51
C LYS A 154 6.77 -6.44 7.08
N MET A 155 5.82 -6.91 6.28
CA MET A 155 4.82 -7.89 6.66
C MET A 155 5.32 -9.32 6.43
N THR A 156 5.99 -9.56 5.30
CA THR A 156 6.48 -10.87 4.87
C THR A 156 7.89 -11.16 5.36
N GLY A 157 8.69 -10.12 5.64
CA GLY A 157 10.13 -10.24 5.93
C GLY A 157 11.01 -10.47 4.69
N GLU A 158 10.39 -10.64 3.51
CA GLU A 158 11.11 -10.86 2.26
C GLU A 158 11.71 -9.55 1.73
N PRO A 159 12.95 -9.55 1.24
CA PRO A 159 13.59 -8.33 0.73
C PRO A 159 12.90 -7.81 -0.53
N VAL A 160 12.75 -6.49 -0.63
CA VAL A 160 12.23 -5.85 -1.84
C VAL A 160 13.14 -6.10 -3.05
N THR A 161 12.52 -6.36 -4.20
CA THR A 161 13.22 -6.45 -5.48
C THR A 161 13.43 -5.05 -6.07
N VAL A 162 14.69 -4.72 -6.37
CA VAL A 162 15.06 -3.48 -7.08
C VAL A 162 15.30 -3.81 -8.55
N PHE A 163 14.48 -3.23 -9.42
CA PHE A 163 14.52 -3.43 -10.86
C PHE A 163 15.56 -2.54 -11.51
N VAL A 164 16.18 -3.05 -12.58
CA VAL A 164 17.20 -2.34 -13.35
C VAL A 164 16.63 -1.17 -14.16
N SER A 165 15.33 -1.18 -14.46
CA SER A 165 14.69 -0.14 -15.26
C SER A 165 13.20 0.04 -14.95
N GLU A 166 12.68 1.20 -15.33
CA GLU A 166 11.25 1.53 -15.25
C GLU A 166 10.39 0.56 -16.10
N LEU A 167 10.95 0.05 -17.21
CA LEU A 167 10.30 -0.95 -18.06
C LEU A 167 10.15 -2.29 -17.33
N LYS A 168 11.23 -2.80 -16.71
CA LYS A 168 11.18 -4.05 -15.95
C LYS A 168 10.22 -3.97 -14.75
N LEU A 169 10.22 -2.84 -14.05
CA LEU A 169 9.24 -2.55 -13.00
C LEU A 169 7.80 -2.55 -13.54
N SER A 170 7.57 -1.95 -14.71
CA SER A 170 6.26 -1.91 -15.37
C SER A 170 5.75 -3.32 -15.72
N GLU A 171 6.59 -4.14 -16.37
CA GLU A 171 6.28 -5.52 -16.72
C GLU A 171 5.89 -6.34 -15.47
N TYR A 172 6.73 -6.29 -14.43
CA TYR A 172 6.48 -6.97 -13.17
C TYR A 172 5.17 -6.52 -12.51
N THR A 173 4.92 -5.21 -12.45
CA THR A 173 3.72 -4.66 -11.82
C THR A 173 2.45 -5.08 -12.55
N LYS A 174 2.48 -5.09 -13.89
CA LYS A 174 1.36 -5.55 -14.72
C LYS A 174 1.12 -7.05 -14.57
N GLN A 175 2.19 -7.85 -14.52
CA GLN A 175 2.10 -9.30 -14.38
C GLN A 175 1.54 -9.72 -13.02
N THR A 176 1.97 -9.06 -11.94
CA THR A 176 1.56 -9.39 -10.57
C THR A 176 0.27 -8.71 -10.13
N GLY A 177 -0.16 -7.64 -10.82
CA GLY A 177 -1.30 -6.82 -10.42
C GLY A 177 -1.02 -5.90 -9.23
N LYS A 178 0.24 -5.77 -8.78
CA LYS A 178 0.63 -4.96 -7.60
C LYS A 178 0.65 -3.46 -7.90
N PHE A 179 -0.49 -2.91 -8.31
CA PHE A 179 -0.62 -1.50 -8.65
C PHE A 179 -0.74 -0.63 -7.41
N PHE A 180 0.22 0.28 -7.25
CA PHE A 180 0.15 1.31 -6.23
C PHE A 180 -0.54 2.57 -6.79
N PRO A 181 -1.48 3.20 -6.06
CA PRO A 181 -2.19 4.39 -6.53
C PRO A 181 -1.22 5.57 -6.69
N ARG A 182 -1.16 6.13 -7.90
CA ARG A 182 -0.32 7.29 -8.20
C ARG A 182 -0.92 8.59 -7.67
N ASP A 183 -2.20 8.79 -7.94
CA ASP A 183 -2.95 9.99 -7.58
C ASP A 183 -3.84 9.63 -6.39
N ASN A 184 -3.44 10.08 -5.20
CA ASN A 184 -4.15 9.79 -3.94
C ASN A 184 -4.03 10.99 -2.99
N ALA A 185 -5.06 11.27 -2.20
CA ALA A 185 -5.11 12.42 -1.30
C ALA A 185 -4.02 12.39 -0.21
N TYR A 186 -3.60 11.19 0.20
CA TYR A 186 -2.55 10.99 1.20
C TYR A 186 -1.15 10.90 0.59
N ALA A 187 -1.04 11.02 -0.74
CA ALA A 187 0.24 10.96 -1.43
C ALA A 187 1.00 12.29 -1.30
N GLY A 188 2.12 12.23 -0.61
CA GLY A 188 2.99 13.39 -0.38
C GLY A 188 4.35 12.97 0.16
N GLY A 189 5.24 13.95 0.33
CA GLY A 189 6.53 13.72 0.99
C GLY A 189 7.40 12.66 0.30
N LEU A 190 7.83 11.64 1.06
CA LEU A 190 8.73 10.58 0.61
C LEU A 190 8.16 9.82 -0.59
N LEU A 191 6.86 9.51 -0.55
CA LEU A 191 6.20 8.69 -1.55
C LEU A 191 6.33 9.25 -2.96
N SER A 192 6.26 10.58 -3.10
CA SER A 192 6.35 11.27 -4.40
C SER A 192 7.65 10.96 -5.18
N TYR A 193 8.74 10.62 -4.48
CA TYR A 193 10.04 10.31 -5.08
C TYR A 193 10.14 8.86 -5.59
N LEU A 194 9.24 7.98 -5.13
CA LEU A 194 9.20 6.56 -5.51
C LEU A 194 8.26 6.30 -6.69
N LEU A 195 7.33 7.20 -6.99
CA LEU A 195 6.36 7.02 -8.08
C LEU A 195 7.05 6.94 -9.46
N ARG A 196 6.62 5.97 -10.28
CA ARG A 196 7.11 5.72 -11.66
C ARG A 196 5.95 5.61 -12.64
N ARG A 197 6.21 5.67 -13.96
CA ARG A 197 5.16 5.45 -14.97
C ARG A 197 5.03 3.96 -15.24
N ILE A 198 4.05 3.34 -14.60
CA ILE A 198 3.81 1.90 -14.75
C ILE A 198 3.08 1.58 -16.05
N LEU A 199 2.09 2.39 -16.46
CA LEU A 199 1.32 2.08 -17.67
C LEU A 199 2.11 2.39 -18.95
N SER A 200 2.82 3.52 -18.96
CA SER A 200 3.62 4.01 -20.08
C SER A 200 5.07 4.30 -19.65
N PRO A 201 5.90 3.26 -19.45
CA PRO A 201 7.28 3.41 -18.98
C PRO A 201 8.17 4.09 -20.03
N ARG A 202 9.26 4.73 -19.57
CA ARG A 202 10.32 5.19 -20.48
C ARG A 202 10.96 4.01 -21.19
N GLN A 203 11.13 4.13 -22.50
CA GLN A 203 11.93 3.19 -23.26
C GLN A 203 13.40 3.30 -22.85
N GLU A 204 14.09 2.16 -22.81
CA GLU A 204 15.52 2.13 -22.60
C GLU A 204 16.21 2.72 -23.84
N VAL A 205 16.99 3.78 -23.65
CA VAL A 205 17.80 4.33 -24.74
C VAL A 205 18.94 3.36 -24.96
N ALA A 206 18.93 2.64 -26.09
CA ALA A 206 20.02 1.75 -26.47
C ALA A 206 21.34 2.52 -26.43
N SER A 207 22.21 2.22 -25.47
CA SER A 207 23.52 2.86 -25.38
C SER A 207 24.32 2.45 -26.64
N ARG A 208 24.45 3.36 -27.61
CA ARG A 208 25.41 3.19 -28.70
C ARG A 208 26.82 3.22 -28.09
N LYS A 209 27.36 2.05 -27.75
CA LYS A 209 28.81 1.92 -27.46
C LYS A 209 29.55 2.32 -28.74
N LYS A 210 30.13 3.51 -28.78
CA LYS A 210 31.10 3.89 -29.81
C LYS A 210 32.34 3.01 -29.62
N THR A 211 32.44 1.93 -30.39
CA THR A 211 33.69 1.19 -30.55
C THR A 211 34.68 2.11 -31.26
N GLN A 212 35.58 2.74 -30.50
CA GLN A 212 36.75 3.42 -31.05
C GLN A 212 37.71 2.36 -31.59
N SER A 213 37.62 2.06 -32.88
CA SER A 213 38.62 1.29 -33.60
C SER A 213 39.94 2.09 -33.64
N ARG A 214 40.85 1.79 -32.72
CA ARG A 214 42.25 2.22 -32.82
C ARG A 214 42.88 1.53 -34.03
N ARG A 215 43.06 2.28 -35.12
CA ARG A 215 43.79 1.86 -36.31
C ARG A 215 45.29 2.00 -36.01
N THR A 216 45.97 0.88 -35.74
CA THR A 216 47.43 0.80 -35.64
C THR A 216 48.05 1.08 -37.02
N LYS A 217 48.81 2.16 -37.15
CA LYS A 217 49.77 2.36 -38.25
C LYS A 217 50.96 1.43 -38.02
N ARG A 218 51.25 0.55 -38.97
CA ARG A 218 52.57 -0.10 -39.11
C ARG A 218 53.43 0.78 -40.01
N HIS A 219 54.65 1.04 -39.57
CA HIS A 219 55.76 1.54 -40.37
C HIS A 219 56.42 0.40 -41.12
#